data_AF-A0A352FE44-F1
#
_entry.id   AF-A0A352FE44-F1
#
_cell.length_a   1.000
_cell.length_b   1.000
_cell.length_c   1.000
_cell.angle_alpha   90.00
_cell.angle_beta   90.00
_cell.angle_gamma   90.00
#
_symmetry.space_group_name_H-M   'P 1'
#
loop_
_entity.id
_entity.type
_entity.pdbx_description
1 polymer ?
#
loop_
_entity_poly.entity_id
_entity_poly.type
_entity_poly.pdbx_seq_one_letter_code
_entity_poly.pdbx_strand_id
1 'polypeptide(L)'
;YHFAIMFEAVFILTAVDTGTRVGRFFLQEMVGKLFPKFLEKRWMPGIIITSFIFTASWGYLVYTGNIRDIWPLFGMSNQLLAASALIIGTTMLLRMGKAKYVWITAVPGVFMAFTTMYAGYLNVTTNYLPAGKYLLGVLSVIIMVLITIVLVSAFRRWYELLQIRKQVKDRYGELVLEVVEE
;
A
#
# COMPACT_ATOMS: atom_id res chain seq x y z
N TYR A 1 -20.63 12.13 21.26
CA TYR A 1 -20.88 10.71 20.93
C TYR A 1 -21.46 10.52 19.53
N HIS A 2 -22.59 11.14 19.18
CA HIS A 2 -23.20 10.98 17.84
C HIS A 2 -22.28 11.36 16.67
N PHE A 3 -21.52 12.45 16.78
CA PHE A 3 -20.59 12.87 15.72
C PHE A 3 -19.49 11.84 15.44
N ALA A 4 -18.87 11.27 16.49
CA ALA A 4 -17.80 10.28 16.34
C ALA A 4 -18.30 8.99 15.68
N ILE A 5 -19.48 8.50 16.07
CA ILE A 5 -20.11 7.31 15.50
C ILE A 5 -20.49 7.56 14.03
N MET A 6 -21.02 8.73 13.70
CA MET A 6 -21.35 9.09 12.32
C MET A 6 -20.09 9.16 11.44
N PHE A 7 -19.01 9.76 11.94
CA PHE A 7 -17.73 9.81 11.23
C PHE A 7 -17.14 8.42 10.99
N GLU A 8 -17.13 7.56 12.01
CA GLU A 8 -16.69 6.17 11.91
C GLU A 8 -17.51 5.41 10.87
N ALA A 9 -18.83 5.54 10.90
CA ALA A 9 -19.73 4.88 9.94
C ALA A 9 -19.50 5.36 8.50
N VAL A 10 -19.36 6.67 8.27
CA VAL A 10 -19.09 7.24 6.93
C VAL A 10 -17.72 6.82 6.42
N PHE A 11 -16.73 6.75 7.30
CA PHE A 11 -15.40 6.28 6.94
C PHE A 11 -15.44 4.80 6.52
N ILE A 12 -16.09 3.94 7.31
CA ILE A 12 -16.25 2.52 6.98
C ILE A 12 -16.98 2.38 5.66
N LEU A 13 -18.08 3.11 5.45
CA LEU A 13 -18.84 3.07 4.20
C LEU A 13 -17.98 3.48 3.00
N THR A 14 -17.17 4.53 3.14
CA THR A 14 -16.25 5.00 2.10
C THR A 14 -15.16 3.97 1.80
N ALA A 15 -14.61 3.33 2.84
CA ALA A 15 -13.59 2.29 2.69
C ALA A 15 -14.16 1.03 2.01
N VAL A 16 -15.37 0.61 2.38
CA VAL A 16 -16.06 -0.53 1.76
C VAL A 16 -16.40 -0.23 0.30
N ASP A 17 -16.97 0.94 0.01
CA ASP A 17 -17.33 1.34 -1.35
C ASP A 17 -16.09 1.51 -2.25
N THR A 18 -15.02 2.13 -1.75
CA THR A 18 -13.76 2.23 -2.50
C THR A 18 -13.11 0.87 -2.66
N GLY A 19 -13.09 0.06 -1.60
CA GLY A 19 -12.50 -1.27 -1.56
C GLY A 19 -13.19 -2.27 -2.49
N THR A 20 -14.52 -2.25 -2.59
CA THR A 20 -15.27 -3.06 -3.56
C THR A 20 -14.97 -2.66 -5.00
N ARG A 21 -14.92 -1.35 -5.29
CA ARG A 21 -14.57 -0.84 -6.62
C ARG A 21 -13.17 -1.28 -7.04
N VAL A 22 -12.17 -1.02 -6.20
CA VAL A 22 -10.76 -1.34 -6.45
C VAL A 22 -10.52 -2.85 -6.44
N GLY A 23 -11.09 -3.57 -5.48
CA GLY A 23 -10.97 -5.02 -5.35
C GLY A 23 -11.50 -5.76 -6.57
N ARG A 24 -12.62 -5.30 -7.14
CA ARG A 24 -13.13 -5.82 -8.42
C ARG A 24 -12.11 -5.70 -9.54
N PHE A 25 -11.46 -4.54 -9.68
CA PHE A 25 -10.42 -4.34 -10.71
C PHE A 25 -9.21 -5.23 -10.47
N PHE A 26 -8.71 -5.32 -9.23
CA PHE A 26 -7.59 -6.21 -8.88
C PHE A 26 -7.91 -7.68 -9.17
N LEU A 27 -9.09 -8.16 -8.79
CA LEU A 27 -9.46 -9.56 -9.01
C LEU A 27 -9.68 -9.86 -10.49
N GLN A 28 -10.23 -8.91 -11.25
CA GLN A 28 -10.28 -9.02 -12.72
C GLN A 28 -8.89 -9.08 -13.34
N GLU A 29 -7.93 -8.29 -12.88
CA GLU A 29 -6.54 -8.34 -13.36
C GLU A 29 -5.84 -9.65 -12.98
N MET A 30 -6.02 -10.13 -11.74
CA MET A 30 -5.43 -11.40 -11.27
C MET A 30 -6.00 -12.61 -12.02
N VAL A 31 -7.32 -12.69 -12.16
CA VAL A 31 -7.99 -13.76 -12.91
C VAL A 31 -7.74 -13.61 -14.41
N GLY A 32 -7.63 -12.37 -14.90
CA GLY A 32 -7.28 -12.03 -16.26
C GLY A 32 -5.92 -12.58 -16.72
N LYS A 33 -4.94 -12.66 -15.81
CA LYS A 33 -3.65 -13.30 -16.09
C LYS A 33 -3.75 -14.82 -16.33
N LEU A 34 -4.77 -15.48 -15.77
CA LEU A 34 -5.03 -16.91 -15.95
C LEU A 34 -6.02 -17.18 -17.09
N PHE A 35 -7.00 -16.30 -17.28
CA PHE A 35 -8.03 -16.39 -18.30
C PHE A 35 -8.14 -15.04 -19.05
N PRO A 36 -7.63 -14.94 -20.29
CA PRO A 36 -7.56 -13.67 -21.03
C PRO A 36 -8.93 -13.04 -21.32
N LYS A 37 -10.03 -13.79 -21.23
CA LYS A 37 -11.40 -13.23 -21.33
C LYS A 37 -11.79 -12.35 -20.15
N PHE A 38 -11.14 -12.49 -18.98
CA PHE A 38 -11.36 -11.60 -17.83
C PHE A 38 -10.62 -10.25 -17.96
N LEU A 39 -9.72 -10.09 -18.94
CA LEU A 39 -9.11 -8.78 -19.25
C LEU A 39 -10.08 -7.82 -19.96
N GLU A 40 -11.16 -8.34 -20.57
CA GLU A 40 -12.14 -7.51 -21.26
C GLU A 40 -13.00 -6.74 -20.25
N LYS A 41 -12.73 -5.43 -20.13
CA LYS A 41 -13.42 -4.48 -19.22
C LYS A 41 -14.95 -4.42 -19.38
N ARG A 42 -15.53 -5.04 -20.42
CA ARG A 42 -16.97 -5.06 -20.71
C ARG A 42 -17.61 -6.44 -20.51
N TRP A 43 -16.87 -7.45 -20.05
CA TRP A 43 -17.45 -8.79 -19.86
C TRP A 43 -18.37 -8.82 -18.63
N MET A 44 -19.66 -8.62 -18.89
CA MET A 44 -20.75 -8.55 -17.90
C MET A 44 -20.76 -9.71 -16.88
N PRO A 45 -20.56 -10.99 -17.26
CA PRO A 45 -20.54 -12.08 -16.30
C PRO A 45 -19.36 -11.99 -15.32
N GLY A 46 -18.17 -11.63 -15.79
CA GLY A 46 -17.00 -11.42 -14.93
C GLY A 46 -17.23 -10.28 -13.94
N ILE A 47 -17.82 -9.17 -14.39
CA ILE A 47 -18.18 -8.05 -13.52
C ILE A 47 -19.17 -8.47 -12.43
N ILE A 48 -20.21 -9.23 -12.77
CA ILE A 48 -21.23 -9.67 -11.81
C ILE A 48 -20.65 -10.64 -10.78
N ILE A 49 -19.88 -11.64 -11.21
CA ILE A 49 -19.27 -12.62 -10.31
C ILE A 49 -18.26 -11.96 -9.37
N THR A 50 -17.36 -11.13 -9.91
CA THR A 50 -16.36 -10.42 -9.10
C THR A 50 -17.01 -9.46 -8.10
N SER A 51 -18.07 -8.75 -8.51
CA SER A 51 -18.81 -7.84 -7.62
C SER A 51 -19.59 -8.61 -6.55
N PHE A 52 -20.19 -9.75 -6.90
CA PHE A 52 -20.90 -10.60 -5.94
C PHE A 52 -19.95 -11.18 -4.88
N ILE A 53 -18.79 -11.69 -5.29
CA ILE A 53 -17.77 -12.22 -4.36
C ILE A 53 -17.31 -11.14 -3.38
N PHE A 54 -16.97 -9.94 -3.86
CA PHE A 54 -16.53 -8.85 -2.98
C PHE A 54 -17.64 -8.37 -2.06
N THR A 55 -18.86 -8.19 -2.58
CA THR A 55 -20.01 -7.75 -1.77
C THR A 55 -20.37 -8.79 -0.71
N ALA A 56 -20.36 -10.08 -1.06
CA ALA A 56 -20.58 -11.18 -0.13
C ALA A 56 -19.46 -11.29 0.92
N SER A 57 -18.21 -11.06 0.52
CA SER A 57 -17.07 -11.05 1.46
C SER A 57 -17.20 -9.94 2.49
N TRP A 58 -17.58 -8.73 2.07
CA TRP A 58 -17.88 -7.65 3.02
C TRP A 58 -19.09 -7.97 3.91
N GLY A 59 -20.16 -8.54 3.34
CA GLY A 59 -21.32 -9.00 4.11
C GLY A 59 -20.97 -10.04 5.17
N TYR A 60 -20.09 -10.98 4.84
CA TYR A 60 -19.56 -11.98 5.78
C TYR A 60 -18.75 -11.34 6.91
N LEU A 61 -17.90 -10.36 6.62
CA LEU A 61 -17.11 -9.63 7.61
C LEU A 61 -18.00 -8.82 8.57
N VAL A 62 -19.10 -8.23 8.06
CA VAL A 62 -20.10 -7.55 8.90
C VAL A 62 -20.83 -8.55 9.80
N TYR A 63 -21.22 -9.70 9.27
CA TYR A 63 -21.92 -10.74 10.02
C TYR A 63 -21.07 -11.37 11.13
N THR A 64 -19.76 -11.53 10.90
CA THR A 64 -18.83 -12.10 11.89
C THR A 64 -18.46 -11.13 13.03
N GLY A 65 -18.83 -9.85 12.96
CA GLY A 65 -18.71 -8.89 14.08
C GLY A 65 -17.29 -8.50 14.52
N ASN A 66 -16.24 -8.96 13.81
CA ASN A 66 -14.83 -8.78 14.17
C ASN A 66 -14.15 -7.60 13.46
N ILE A 67 -14.89 -6.51 13.22
CA ILE A 67 -14.37 -5.31 12.49
C ILE A 67 -13.18 -4.66 13.22
N ARG A 68 -13.15 -4.75 14.56
CA ARG A 68 -12.08 -4.20 15.39
C ARG A 68 -10.70 -4.81 15.10
N ASP A 69 -10.64 -6.07 14.65
CA ASP A 69 -9.37 -6.74 14.36
C ASP A 69 -8.79 -6.39 12.99
N ILE A 70 -9.64 -5.92 12.08
CA ILE A 70 -9.27 -5.53 10.71
C ILE A 70 -8.67 -4.13 10.71
N TRP A 71 -9.12 -3.27 11.63
CA TRP A 71 -8.71 -1.87 11.69
C TRP A 71 -7.21 -1.65 11.78
N PRO A 72 -6.46 -2.39 12.61
CA PRO A 72 -5.01 -2.27 12.65
C PRO A 72 -4.36 -2.67 11.32
N LEU A 73 -4.88 -3.70 10.64
CA LEU A 73 -4.39 -4.12 9.32
C LEU A 73 -4.65 -3.04 8.25
N PHE A 74 -5.84 -2.42 8.30
CA PHE A 74 -6.19 -1.30 7.45
C PHE A 74 -5.26 -0.09 7.68
N GLY A 75 -5.01 0.25 8.95
CA GLY A 75 -4.08 1.31 9.33
C GLY A 75 -2.66 1.06 8.81
N MET A 76 -2.13 -0.14 9.01
CA MET A 76 -0.79 -0.50 8.53
C MET A 76 -0.67 -0.47 7.00
N SER A 77 -1.71 -0.91 6.28
CA SER A 77 -1.72 -0.85 4.81
C SER A 77 -1.63 0.59 4.30
N ASN A 78 -2.33 1.52 4.95
CA ASN A 78 -2.27 2.94 4.60
C ASN A 78 -0.91 3.57 4.92
N GLN A 79 -0.31 3.19 6.05
CA GLN A 79 1.03 3.66 6.41
C GLN A 79 2.09 3.17 5.43
N LEU A 80 1.99 1.92 4.97
CA LEU A 80 2.85 1.37 3.92
C LEU A 80 2.73 2.16 2.60
N LEU A 81 1.50 2.49 2.18
CA LEU A 81 1.26 3.29 0.98
C LEU A 81 1.86 4.70 1.11
N ALA A 82 1.66 5.35 2.27
CA ALA A 82 2.24 6.65 2.56
C ALA A 82 3.78 6.62 2.57
N ALA A 83 4.38 5.60 3.19
CA ALA A 83 5.83 5.41 3.19
C ALA A 83 6.37 5.22 1.76
N SER A 84 5.69 4.42 0.94
CA SER A 84 6.06 4.20 -0.47
C SER A 84 6.00 5.50 -1.29
N ALA A 85 4.94 6.31 -1.11
CA ALA A 85 4.80 7.60 -1.78
C ALA A 85 5.93 8.58 -1.38
N LEU A 86 6.27 8.65 -0.09
CA LEU A 86 7.37 9.48 0.40
C LEU A 86 8.73 9.01 -0.13
N ILE A 87 8.94 7.70 -0.23
CA ILE A 87 10.16 7.12 -0.81
C ILE A 87 10.29 7.48 -2.29
N ILE A 88 9.20 7.39 -3.05
CA ILE A 88 9.17 7.77 -4.47
C ILE A 88 9.44 9.28 -4.61
N GLY A 89 8.80 10.12 -3.80
CA GLY A 89 9.06 11.57 -3.78
C GLY A 89 10.51 11.90 -3.46
N THR A 90 11.11 11.20 -2.50
CA THR A 90 12.54 11.33 -2.14
C THR A 90 13.44 10.96 -3.31
N THR A 91 13.12 9.86 -3.98
CA THR A 91 13.86 9.37 -5.16
C THR A 91 13.76 10.37 -6.33
N MET A 92 12.60 10.99 -6.52
CA MET A 92 12.38 12.00 -7.56
C MET A 92 13.17 13.29 -7.26
N LEU A 93 13.17 13.77 -6.00
CA LEU A 93 13.96 14.94 -5.60
C LEU A 93 15.46 14.73 -5.78
N LEU A 94 15.95 13.52 -5.46
CA LEU A 94 17.33 13.13 -5.74
C LEU A 94 17.62 13.16 -7.24
N ARG A 95 16.74 12.57 -8.07
CA ARG A 95 16.88 12.59 -9.54
C ARG A 95 16.93 14.00 -10.13
N MET A 96 16.18 14.94 -9.57
CA MET A 96 16.18 16.35 -10.01
C MET A 96 17.40 17.16 -9.51
N GLY A 97 18.38 16.53 -8.86
CA GLY A 97 19.55 17.20 -8.30
C GLY A 97 19.24 18.10 -7.09
N LYS A 98 18.02 18.04 -6.56
CA LYS A 98 17.55 18.85 -5.42
C LYS A 98 17.89 18.18 -4.08
N ALA A 99 19.13 17.72 -3.93
CA ALA A 99 19.61 16.96 -2.78
C ALA A 99 19.35 17.68 -1.43
N LYS A 100 19.36 19.01 -1.43
CA LYS A 100 19.05 19.84 -0.25
C LYS A 100 17.61 19.67 0.27
N TYR A 101 16.64 19.25 -0.55
CA TYR A 101 15.24 19.12 -0.10
C TYR A 101 14.84 17.68 0.23
N VAL A 102 15.74 16.71 -0.02
CA VAL A 102 15.50 15.27 0.13
C VAL A 102 15.15 14.88 1.57
N TRP A 103 15.73 15.56 2.56
CA TRP A 103 15.44 15.29 3.97
C TRP A 103 13.96 15.52 4.34
N ILE A 104 13.25 16.40 3.62
CA ILE A 104 11.85 16.74 3.90
C ILE A 104 10.94 15.54 3.65
N THR A 105 11.25 14.71 2.65
CA THR A 105 10.48 13.52 2.30
C THR A 105 11.09 12.24 2.88
N ALA A 106 12.42 12.16 2.98
CA ALA A 106 13.12 10.98 3.47
C ALA A 106 12.85 10.72 4.95
N VAL A 107 12.93 11.77 5.80
CA VAL A 107 12.78 11.62 7.26
C VAL A 107 11.37 11.14 7.62
N PRO A 108 10.27 11.75 7.13
CA PRO A 108 8.93 11.22 7.36
C PRO A 108 8.75 9.82 6.77
N GLY A 109 9.36 9.51 5.62
CA GLY A 109 9.25 8.19 5.00
C GLY A 109 9.84 7.07 5.86
N VAL A 110 11.05 7.28 6.39
CA VAL A 110 11.72 6.33 7.30
C VAL A 110 10.95 6.22 8.62
N PHE A 111 10.49 7.34 9.17
CA PHE A 111 9.69 7.34 10.39
C PHE A 111 8.40 6.54 10.22
N MET A 112 7.65 6.78 9.13
CA MET A 112 6.42 6.04 8.82
C MET A 112 6.67 4.54 8.68
N ALA A 113 7.79 4.16 8.05
CA ALA A 113 8.14 2.76 7.91
C ALA A 113 8.46 2.10 9.26
N PHE A 114 9.18 2.81 10.15
CA PHE A 114 9.45 2.34 11.50
C PHE A 114 8.17 2.20 12.33
N THR A 115 7.27 3.18 12.29
CA THR A 115 6.00 3.11 13.03
C THR A 115 5.12 1.97 12.52
N THR A 116 5.11 1.70 11.22
CA THR A 116 4.36 0.58 10.64
C THR A 116 4.93 -0.76 11.09
N MET A 117 6.26 -0.90 11.11
CA MET A 117 6.94 -2.10 11.59
C MET A 117 6.64 -2.37 13.08
N TYR A 118 6.68 -1.31 13.89
CA TYR A 118 6.34 -1.38 15.31
C TYR A 118 4.87 -1.75 15.54
N ALA A 119 3.94 -1.12 14.80
CA ALA A 119 2.52 -1.45 14.86
C ALA A 119 2.25 -2.91 14.43
N GLY A 120 2.94 -3.40 13.40
CA GLY A 120 2.85 -4.79 12.94
C GLY A 120 3.30 -5.78 14.00
N TYR A 121 4.43 -5.50 14.65
CA TYR A 121 4.92 -6.32 15.74
C TYR A 121 3.92 -6.40 16.90
N LEU A 122 3.36 -5.26 17.33
CA LEU A 122 2.34 -5.23 18.39
C LEU A 122 1.07 -5.98 17.99
N ASN A 123 0.60 -5.81 16.74
CA ASN A 123 -0.59 -6.50 16.25
C ASN A 123 -0.41 -8.02 16.23
N VAL A 124 0.72 -8.51 15.74
CA VAL A 124 1.00 -9.94 15.69
C VAL A 124 1.07 -10.51 17.10
N THR A 125 1.87 -9.91 17.98
CA THR A 125 2.16 -10.44 19.33
C THR A 125 1.02 -10.28 20.32
N THR A 126 0.29 -9.16 20.27
CA THR A 126 -0.70 -8.80 21.29
C THR A 126 -2.13 -9.09 20.84
N ASN A 127 -2.45 -8.87 19.56
CA ASN A 127 -3.82 -8.98 19.07
C ASN A 127 -4.11 -10.31 18.37
N TYR A 128 -3.20 -10.81 17.52
CA TYR A 128 -3.50 -11.92 16.61
C TYR A 128 -3.07 -13.29 17.13
N LEU A 129 -1.85 -13.44 17.65
CA LEU A 129 -1.34 -14.71 18.18
C LEU A 129 -2.16 -15.20 19.40
N PRO A 130 -2.43 -14.36 20.42
CA PRO A 130 -3.15 -14.79 21.62
C PRO A 130 -4.62 -15.13 21.35
N ALA A 131 -5.22 -14.51 20.33
CA ALA A 131 -6.61 -14.71 19.94
C ALA A 131 -6.82 -15.86 18.94
N GLY A 132 -5.77 -16.59 18.55
CA GLY A 132 -5.84 -17.68 17.56
C GLY A 132 -6.18 -17.21 16.14
N LYS A 133 -6.03 -15.91 15.84
CA LYS A 133 -6.39 -15.31 14.55
C LYS A 133 -5.24 -15.41 13.54
N TYR A 134 -4.89 -16.64 13.16
CA TYR A 134 -3.73 -16.93 12.32
C TYR A 134 -3.76 -16.23 10.96
N LEU A 135 -4.93 -16.10 10.31
CA LEU A 135 -5.05 -15.42 9.02
C LEU A 135 -4.61 -13.94 9.10
N LEU A 136 -5.12 -13.21 10.08
CA LEU A 136 -4.78 -11.79 10.31
C LEU A 136 -3.30 -11.63 10.70
N GLY A 137 -2.78 -12.57 11.50
CA GLY A 137 -1.36 -12.63 11.85
C GLY A 137 -0.46 -12.79 10.61
N VAL A 138 -0.76 -13.76 9.74
CA VAL A 138 -0.01 -14.00 8.50
C VAL A 138 -0.07 -12.77 7.58
N LEU A 139 -1.24 -12.16 7.40
CA LEU A 139 -1.38 -10.94 6.60
C LEU A 139 -0.54 -9.78 7.15
N SER A 140 -0.51 -9.60 8.47
CA SER A 140 0.34 -8.59 9.12
C SER A 140 1.83 -8.86 8.87
N VAL A 141 2.27 -10.12 8.97
CA VAL A 141 3.67 -10.50 8.68
C VAL A 141 4.02 -10.21 7.23
N ILE A 142 3.11 -10.49 6.28
CA ILE A 142 3.32 -10.16 4.86
C ILE A 142 3.55 -8.65 4.68
N ILE A 143 2.73 -7.80 5.32
CA ILE A 143 2.91 -6.34 5.26
C ILE A 143 4.25 -5.91 5.84
N MET A 144 4.68 -6.52 6.95
CA MET A 144 6.00 -6.24 7.56
C MET A 144 7.17 -6.66 6.65
N VAL A 145 7.04 -7.77 5.94
CA VAL A 145 8.05 -8.19 4.95
C VAL A 145 8.08 -7.19 3.78
N LEU A 146 6.91 -6.79 3.26
CA LEU A 146 6.81 -5.82 2.17
C LEU A 146 7.44 -4.48 2.54
N ILE A 147 7.19 -3.96 3.76
CA ILE A 147 7.78 -2.68 4.16
C ILE A 147 9.30 -2.76 4.31
N THR A 148 9.80 -3.91 4.76
CA THR A 148 11.24 -4.16 4.84
C THR A 148 11.88 -4.15 3.45
N ILE A 149 11.25 -4.82 2.48
CA ILE A 149 11.70 -4.80 1.08
C ILE A 149 11.69 -3.37 0.54
N VAL A 150 10.60 -2.63 0.75
CA VAL A 150 10.47 -1.23 0.28
C VAL A 150 11.55 -0.34 0.90
N LEU A 151 11.84 -0.47 2.20
CA LEU A 151 12.92 0.27 2.85
C LEU A 151 14.29 -0.08 2.25
N VAL A 152 14.61 -1.37 2.10
CA VAL A 152 15.89 -1.80 1.53
C VAL A 152 16.05 -1.30 0.10
N SER A 153 15.01 -1.43 -0.73
CA SER A 153 14.98 -0.90 -2.10
C SER A 153 15.15 0.62 -2.13
N ALA A 154 14.53 1.35 -1.20
CA ALA A 154 14.67 2.80 -1.10
C ALA A 154 16.11 3.21 -0.78
N PHE A 155 16.71 2.62 0.25
CA PHE A 155 18.08 2.94 0.66
C PHE A 155 19.09 2.60 -0.44
N ARG A 156 18.95 1.44 -1.08
CA ARG A 156 19.80 1.06 -2.22
C ARG A 156 19.68 2.08 -3.35
N ARG A 157 18.45 2.47 -3.70
CA ARG A 157 18.22 3.45 -4.77
C ARG A 157 18.78 4.83 -4.44
N TRP A 158 18.64 5.29 -3.20
CA TRP A 158 19.20 6.57 -2.78
C TRP A 158 20.72 6.55 -2.77
N TYR A 159 21.34 5.45 -2.36
CA TYR A 159 22.80 5.29 -2.41
C TYR A 159 23.32 5.35 -3.86
N GLU A 160 22.71 4.61 -4.79
CA GLU A 160 23.03 4.67 -6.22
C GLU A 160 22.89 6.10 -6.78
N LEU A 161 21.79 6.79 -6.47
CA LEU A 161 21.54 8.14 -6.97
C LEU A 161 22.49 9.20 -6.37
N LEU A 162 22.95 9.02 -5.14
CA LEU A 162 23.93 9.92 -4.52
C LEU A 162 25.34 9.73 -5.09
N GLN A 163 25.66 8.55 -5.63
CA GLN A 163 26.95 8.28 -6.29
C GLN A 163 27.01 8.83 -7.71
N ILE A 164 25.87 8.98 -8.39
CA ILE A 164 25.80 9.53 -9.74
C ILE A 164 25.89 11.05 -9.68
N ARG A 165 27.01 11.61 -10.15
CA ARG A 165 27.26 13.07 -10.20
C ARG A 165 27.00 13.69 -11.58
N LYS A 166 26.80 12.87 -12.63
CA LYS A 166 26.58 13.36 -14.00
C LYS A 166 25.09 13.57 -14.24
N GLN A 167 24.72 14.81 -14.57
CA GLN A 167 23.39 15.19 -15.00
C GLN A 167 23.27 14.93 -16.50
N VAL A 168 22.27 14.14 -16.90
CA VAL A 168 21.89 13.90 -18.30
C VAL A 168 20.66 14.75 -18.59
N LYS A 169 20.54 15.31 -19.79
CA LYS A 169 19.32 16.01 -20.20
C LYS A 169 18.26 14.98 -20.58
N ASP A 170 17.12 15.01 -19.90
CA ASP A 170 15.93 14.23 -20.24
C ASP A 170 15.41 14.62 -21.64
N ARG A 171 14.53 13.81 -22.22
CA ARG A 171 13.80 14.05 -23.48
C ARG A 171 13.05 15.40 -23.50
N TYR A 172 12.75 15.97 -22.34
CA TYR A 172 12.12 17.29 -22.17
C TYR A 172 13.12 18.44 -21.92
N GLY A 173 14.42 18.17 -21.93
CA GLY A 173 15.48 19.17 -21.76
C GLY A 173 15.85 19.51 -20.31
N GLU A 174 15.23 18.84 -19.33
CA GLU A 174 15.55 19.01 -17.91
C GLU A 174 16.79 18.20 -17.51
N LEU A 175 17.63 18.76 -16.64
CA LEU A 175 18.81 18.08 -16.10
C LEU A 175 18.38 17.07 -15.03
N VAL A 176 18.49 15.79 -15.33
CA VAL A 176 18.16 14.68 -14.43
C VAL A 176 19.38 13.80 -14.20
N LEU A 177 19.55 13.29 -12.99
CA LEU A 177 20.50 12.22 -12.70
C LEU A 177 19.92 10.92 -13.26
N GLU A 178 20.26 10.59 -14.50
CA GLU A 178 19.86 9.34 -15.12
C GLU A 178 20.80 8.22 -14.68
N VAL A 179 20.22 7.08 -14.28
CA VAL A 179 20.98 5.84 -14.13
C VAL A 179 21.20 5.37 -15.55
N VAL A 180 22.43 5.47 -16.04
CA VAL A 180 22.81 4.84 -17.30
C VAL A 180 22.58 3.34 -17.08
N GLU A 181 21.52 2.80 -17.69
CA GLU A 181 21.45 1.35 -17.93
C GLU A 181 22.59 1.06 -18.92
N GLU A 182 23.69 0.50 -18.42
CA GLU A 182 24.65 -0.24 -19.25
C GLU A 182 24.04 -1.57 -19.70
#